data_AF-A0A2R6BEF5-F1
#
_entry.id   AF-A0A2R6BEF5-F1
#
_cell.length_a   1.000
_cell.length_b   1.000
_cell.length_c   1.000
_cell.angle_alpha   90.00
_cell.angle_beta   90.00
_cell.angle_gamma   90.00
#
_symmetry.space_group_name_H-M   'P 1'
#
loop_
_entity.id
_entity.type
_entity.pdbx_description
1 polymer ?
#
loop_
_entity_poly.entity_id
_entity_poly.type
_entity_poly.pdbx_seq_one_letter_code
_entity_poly.pdbx_strand_id
1 'polypeptide(L)'
;MASFKKFLEEYKRSKLGVVGVVIVVFFAILAISAPLLTNENPIYSQNLASPLSVPAWAKVFPQYRNLPLNSQLLKDPSFSQQAQSAWFIASDDAGGGSVSYQITNKGLVVNITPPQNPYAPQPVLVLNQSFYYPWSYTCDFKLYLNVTPLSSNFSSDELIVNAFLKSVDGTVYHVLGPSVYTDPTSSTEYYPKFLKSHSYVIFASSKDPFVNLLATGTIFPTNLGSCGLAQAVFRHPGNASVSITIAATKKASILVSNVNLRIQGSAFGVLGTDDLGRSVWSQFVYGARVSLAVGLVAALIAVVIGTLVGLVAGYVGGLVDELLMRFTDFMLTIPFLPFVLILLTIIQVAQIRIVNQEFVILILIAIFSWQGIARIIRSQVLSIKERPFVEASKALGASSAHIIWRHILPNVMGLVYANMALTVPSAILIEAALTFLGFGDPNIISWGTMLSNAQASLTAQHAFVWWWFLPPGIAIAVLSMAFIFIGFSLDAILNPKLRKR
;
A
#
# COMPACT_ATOMS: atom_id res chain seq x y z
N MET A 1 36.87 25.73 14.11
CA MET A 1 35.75 25.41 15.02
C MET A 1 34.94 26.62 15.47
N ALA A 2 35.53 27.76 15.85
CA ALA A 2 34.78 28.95 16.31
C ALA A 2 33.74 29.49 15.31
N SER A 3 34.02 29.44 14.00
CA SER A 3 33.09 29.88 12.94
C SER A 3 31.84 29.00 12.82
N PHE A 4 31.99 27.67 12.92
CA PHE A 4 30.85 26.75 12.80
C PHE A 4 29.92 26.81 14.01
N LYS A 5 30.47 26.95 15.22
CA LYS A 5 29.66 27.10 16.44
C LYS A 5 28.82 28.38 16.41
N LYS A 6 29.41 29.49 15.96
CA LYS A 6 28.71 30.77 15.76
C LYS A 6 27.61 30.66 14.70
N PHE A 7 27.90 30.03 13.57
CA PHE A 7 26.89 29.75 12.54
C PHE A 7 25.71 28.93 13.09
N LEU A 8 25.99 27.88 13.88
CA LEU A 8 24.94 27.06 14.48
C LEU A 8 24.07 27.85 15.47
N GLU A 9 24.68 28.73 16.27
CA GLU A 9 23.94 29.62 17.17
C GLU A 9 23.06 30.62 16.41
N GLU A 10 23.56 31.18 15.31
CA GLU A 10 22.78 32.05 14.43
C GLU A 10 21.63 31.28 13.75
N TYR A 11 21.89 30.05 13.28
CA TYR A 11 20.87 29.20 12.66
C TYR A 11 19.75 28.84 13.62
N LYS A 12 20.08 28.48 14.87
CA LYS A 12 19.08 28.18 15.91
C LYS A 12 18.16 29.35 16.23
N ARG A 13 18.55 30.59 15.90
CA ARG A 13 17.69 31.78 16.06
C ARG A 13 16.67 31.93 14.92
N SER A 14 16.87 31.28 13.78
CA SER A 14 15.90 31.29 12.68
C SER A 14 14.74 30.34 12.98
N LYS A 15 13.54 30.91 13.25
CA LYS A 15 12.32 30.12 13.49
C LYS A 15 11.98 29.20 12.30
N LEU A 16 12.06 29.71 11.07
CA LEU A 16 11.76 28.94 9.86
C LEU A 16 12.73 27.77 9.69
N GLY A 17 14.03 28.02 9.89
CA GLY A 17 15.06 27.00 9.73
C GLY A 17 14.89 25.86 10.73
N VAL A 18 14.63 26.19 11.99
CA VAL A 18 14.35 25.19 13.04
C VAL A 18 13.10 24.37 12.71
N VAL A 19 12.02 25.00 12.27
CA VAL A 19 10.79 24.28 11.84
C VAL A 19 11.09 23.32 10.69
N GLY A 20 11.83 23.77 9.67
CA GLY A 20 12.23 22.92 8.56
C GLY A 20 13.06 21.71 9.00
N VAL A 21 14.06 21.91 9.87
CA VAL A 21 14.86 20.80 10.41
C VAL A 21 14.01 19.81 11.20
N VAL A 22 13.09 20.28 12.04
CA VAL A 22 12.19 19.41 12.81
C VAL A 22 11.33 18.54 11.89
N ILE A 23 10.79 19.11 10.81
CA ILE A 23 9.98 18.34 9.83
C ILE A 23 10.83 17.28 9.12
N VAL A 24 12.04 17.63 8.66
CA VAL A 24 12.94 16.68 8.00
C VAL A 24 13.31 15.55 8.96
N VAL A 25 13.65 15.87 10.21
CA VAL A 25 13.97 14.88 11.24
C VAL A 25 12.76 13.99 11.55
N PHE A 26 11.56 14.55 11.62
CA PHE A 26 10.33 13.77 11.80
C PHE A 26 10.16 12.72 10.69
N PHE A 27 10.27 13.12 9.42
CA PHE A 27 10.15 12.18 8.30
C PHE A 27 11.30 11.16 8.24
N ALA A 28 12.51 11.57 8.60
CA ALA A 28 13.65 10.64 8.71
C ALA A 28 13.43 9.59 9.81
N ILE A 29 12.93 10.01 10.98
CA ILE A 29 12.57 9.09 12.07
C ILE A 29 11.44 8.17 11.63
N LEU A 30 10.40 8.69 11.00
CA LEU A 30 9.26 7.92 10.48
C LEU A 30 9.73 6.85 9.48
N ALA A 31 10.64 7.21 8.56
CA ALA A 31 11.24 6.28 7.63
C ALA A 31 12.09 5.22 8.36
N ILE A 32 13.01 5.61 9.25
CA ILE A 32 13.88 4.63 9.95
C ILE A 32 13.06 3.69 10.82
N SER A 33 12.05 4.19 11.54
CA SER A 33 11.22 3.44 12.47
C SER A 33 10.07 2.64 11.82
N ALA A 34 9.92 2.64 10.49
CA ALA A 34 8.85 1.91 9.81
C ALA A 34 8.56 0.47 10.30
N PRO A 35 9.56 -0.41 10.49
CA PRO A 35 9.34 -1.81 10.89
C PRO A 35 8.89 -1.92 12.35
N LEU A 36 9.08 -0.87 13.14
CA LEU A 36 8.58 -0.76 14.51
C LEU A 36 7.17 -0.16 14.53
N LEU A 37 6.84 0.71 13.57
CA LEU A 37 5.54 1.38 13.47
C LEU A 37 4.45 0.50 12.85
N THR A 38 4.82 -0.51 12.07
CA THR A 38 3.88 -1.45 11.45
C THR A 38 4.53 -2.81 11.21
N ASN A 39 3.82 -3.88 11.59
CA ASN A 39 4.23 -5.26 11.34
C ASN A 39 3.74 -5.78 9.97
N GLU A 40 2.84 -5.04 9.33
CA GLU A 40 2.22 -5.41 8.05
C GLU A 40 3.17 -5.10 6.89
N ASN A 41 3.40 -6.06 5.99
CA ASN A 41 4.15 -5.80 4.77
C ASN A 41 3.26 -4.99 3.80
N PRO A 42 3.70 -3.82 3.31
CA PRO A 42 2.84 -2.92 2.52
C PRO A 42 2.37 -3.50 1.18
N ILE A 43 2.98 -4.60 0.71
CA ILE A 43 2.70 -5.23 -0.59
C ILE A 43 2.08 -6.61 -0.41
N TYR A 44 2.63 -7.43 0.49
CA TYR A 44 2.20 -8.82 0.61
C TYR A 44 1.07 -9.03 1.62
N SER A 45 0.89 -8.12 2.59
CA SER A 45 -0.22 -8.20 3.56
C SER A 45 -1.54 -7.74 2.91
N GLN A 46 -2.13 -8.61 2.09
CA GLN A 46 -3.41 -8.38 1.43
C GLN A 46 -4.58 -8.83 2.30
N ASN A 47 -5.78 -8.31 1.99
CA ASN A 47 -7.03 -8.73 2.63
C ASN A 47 -7.08 -8.51 4.16
N LEU A 48 -6.39 -7.50 4.68
CA LEU A 48 -6.43 -7.14 6.11
C LEU A 48 -7.82 -6.62 6.51
N ALA A 49 -8.47 -5.88 5.63
CA ALA A 49 -9.86 -5.45 5.74
C ALA A 49 -10.50 -5.45 4.34
N SER A 50 -11.73 -4.95 4.22
CA SER A 50 -12.35 -4.81 2.90
C SER A 50 -11.52 -3.86 2.03
N PRO A 51 -11.49 -4.04 0.71
CA PRO A 51 -10.97 -3.04 -0.22
C PRO A 51 -11.54 -1.66 0.06
N LEU A 52 -10.72 -0.62 -0.08
CA LEU A 52 -11.12 0.78 0.05
C LEU A 52 -11.85 1.09 1.38
N SER A 53 -11.37 0.53 2.48
CA SER A 53 -11.91 0.82 3.80
C SER A 53 -11.43 2.18 4.28
N VAL A 54 -12.34 2.96 4.87
CA VAL A 54 -12.02 4.27 5.46
C VAL A 54 -11.15 4.10 6.71
N PRO A 55 -10.46 5.15 7.17
CA PRO A 55 -9.79 5.12 8.46
C PRO A 55 -10.75 4.83 9.61
N ALA A 56 -10.34 4.06 10.61
CA ALA A 56 -11.21 3.69 11.73
C ALA A 56 -11.71 4.90 12.54
N TRP A 57 -10.89 5.95 12.65
CA TRP A 57 -11.27 7.20 13.32
C TRP A 57 -12.28 8.03 12.52
N ALA A 58 -12.42 7.80 11.21
CA ALA A 58 -13.38 8.53 10.38
C ALA A 58 -14.84 8.23 10.80
N LYS A 59 -15.07 7.16 11.58
CA LYS A 59 -16.38 6.83 12.18
C LYS A 59 -16.95 7.91 13.11
N VAL A 60 -16.16 8.92 13.49
CA VAL A 60 -16.64 10.13 14.18
C VAL A 60 -17.63 10.91 13.29
N PHE A 61 -17.47 10.86 11.97
CA PHE A 61 -18.37 11.52 11.04
C PHE A 61 -19.66 10.71 10.85
N PRO A 62 -20.84 11.37 10.77
CA PRO A 62 -22.13 10.68 10.62
C PRO A 62 -22.17 9.69 9.46
N GLN A 63 -21.54 10.02 8.33
CA GLN A 63 -21.50 9.20 7.12
C GLN A 63 -20.76 7.86 7.27
N TYR A 64 -19.87 7.72 8.26
CA TYR A 64 -19.05 6.51 8.47
C TYR A 64 -19.37 5.76 9.77
N ARG A 65 -20.26 6.31 10.59
CA ARG A 65 -20.51 5.82 11.97
C ARG A 65 -20.90 4.34 12.04
N ASN A 66 -21.69 3.88 11.07
CA ASN A 66 -22.23 2.52 11.05
C ASN A 66 -21.39 1.52 10.26
N LEU A 67 -20.20 1.91 9.78
CA LEU A 67 -19.32 1.00 9.06
C LEU A 67 -18.75 -0.08 9.99
N PRO A 68 -18.67 -1.34 9.52
CA PRO A 68 -18.17 -2.45 10.31
C PRO A 68 -16.67 -2.31 10.52
N LEU A 69 -16.21 -2.71 11.71
CA LEU A 69 -14.81 -3.01 11.95
C LEU A 69 -14.59 -4.50 11.67
N ASN A 70 -13.33 -4.90 11.47
CA ASN A 70 -12.96 -6.31 11.40
C ASN A 70 -13.52 -7.04 12.63
N SER A 71 -14.40 -7.99 12.39
CA SER A 71 -15.11 -8.70 13.47
C SER A 71 -15.29 -10.16 13.13
N GLN A 72 -15.25 -10.99 14.18
CA GLN A 72 -15.54 -12.41 14.08
C GLN A 72 -16.93 -12.59 14.68
N LEU A 73 -17.94 -12.79 13.82
CA LEU A 73 -19.33 -12.98 14.24
C LEU A 73 -19.57 -14.38 14.77
N LEU A 74 -18.79 -15.35 14.28
CA LEU A 74 -18.87 -16.75 14.67
C LEU A 74 -17.45 -17.30 14.78
N LYS A 75 -17.14 -17.99 15.88
CA LYS A 75 -15.83 -18.61 16.09
C LYS A 75 -15.97 -19.87 16.92
N ASP A 76 -16.07 -21.01 16.25
CA ASP A 76 -16.15 -22.32 16.90
C ASP A 76 -15.03 -23.23 16.40
N PRO A 77 -13.86 -23.24 17.09
CA PRO A 77 -12.71 -24.06 16.70
C PRO A 77 -12.97 -25.57 16.84
N SER A 78 -13.73 -25.99 17.85
CA SER A 78 -13.89 -27.42 18.20
C SER A 78 -15.30 -27.83 18.64
N PHE A 79 -16.33 -27.00 18.46
CA PHE A 79 -17.70 -27.28 18.96
C PHE A 79 -17.72 -27.66 20.46
N SER A 80 -17.00 -26.88 21.30
CA SER A 80 -16.86 -27.14 22.75
C SER A 80 -18.20 -27.24 23.50
N GLN A 81 -18.24 -27.79 24.72
CA GLN A 81 -19.47 -28.00 25.50
C GLN A 81 -20.32 -26.72 25.74
N GLN A 82 -19.73 -25.52 25.70
CA GLN A 82 -20.48 -24.24 25.72
C GLN A 82 -21.05 -23.83 24.35
N ALA A 83 -20.46 -24.31 23.24
CA ALA A 83 -20.96 -24.11 21.89
C ALA A 83 -22.10 -25.09 21.53
N GLN A 84 -22.26 -26.19 22.28
CA GLN A 84 -23.33 -27.17 22.09
C GLN A 84 -24.74 -26.60 22.29
N SER A 85 -24.91 -25.59 23.16
CA SER A 85 -26.20 -24.90 23.34
C SER A 85 -26.47 -23.83 22.27
N ALA A 86 -25.46 -23.46 21.47
CA ALA A 86 -25.57 -22.42 20.46
C ALA A 86 -25.82 -22.97 19.05
N TRP A 87 -25.31 -24.17 18.76
CA TRP A 87 -25.51 -24.87 17.50
C TRP A 87 -26.70 -25.82 17.57
N PHE A 88 -27.67 -25.62 16.70
CA PHE A 88 -28.71 -26.60 16.42
C PHE A 88 -28.17 -27.59 15.38
N ILE A 89 -27.87 -28.81 15.82
CA ILE A 89 -27.38 -29.90 14.98
C ILE A 89 -28.51 -30.89 14.77
N ALA A 90 -28.94 -31.07 13.53
CA ALA A 90 -29.95 -32.04 13.14
C ALA A 90 -29.38 -32.98 12.07
N SER A 91 -29.73 -34.26 12.18
CA SER A 91 -29.49 -35.27 11.14
C SER A 91 -30.82 -35.61 10.50
N ASP A 92 -30.89 -35.54 9.18
CA ASP A 92 -32.03 -36.02 8.39
C ASP A 92 -31.64 -37.33 7.70
N ASP A 93 -32.14 -38.45 8.23
CA ASP A 93 -31.91 -39.79 7.71
C ASP A 93 -32.88 -40.07 6.57
N ALA A 94 -32.57 -39.53 5.39
CA ALA A 94 -33.39 -39.67 4.19
C ALA A 94 -33.00 -40.89 3.33
N GLY A 95 -33.98 -41.43 2.59
CA GLY A 95 -33.74 -42.40 1.51
C GLY A 95 -33.21 -43.79 1.93
N GLY A 96 -33.16 -44.09 3.23
CA GLY A 96 -32.56 -45.33 3.78
C GLY A 96 -31.05 -45.23 4.04
N GLY A 97 -30.47 -44.02 3.95
CA GLY A 97 -29.15 -43.71 4.48
C GLY A 97 -29.20 -43.33 5.97
N SER A 98 -28.03 -43.17 6.59
CA SER A 98 -27.93 -42.71 7.99
C SER A 98 -26.78 -41.74 8.20
N VAL A 99 -27.01 -40.72 9.02
CA VAL A 99 -26.03 -39.75 9.48
C VAL A 99 -25.92 -39.85 10.99
N SER A 100 -24.73 -40.16 11.49
CA SER A 100 -24.42 -40.07 12.92
C SER A 100 -23.32 -39.06 13.16
N TYR A 101 -23.40 -38.34 14.27
CA TYR A 101 -22.41 -37.35 14.64
C TYR A 101 -21.96 -37.53 16.08
N GLN A 102 -20.69 -37.22 16.35
CA GLN A 102 -20.08 -37.25 17.67
C GLN A 102 -19.20 -36.02 17.85
N ILE A 103 -19.45 -35.27 18.91
CA ILE A 103 -18.63 -34.10 19.24
C ILE A 103 -17.40 -34.57 19.99
N THR A 104 -16.22 -34.18 19.52
CA THR A 104 -14.93 -34.50 20.13
C THR A 104 -14.17 -33.23 20.49
N ASN A 105 -13.11 -33.34 21.29
CA ASN A 105 -12.24 -32.19 21.61
C ASN A 105 -11.57 -31.55 20.39
N LYS A 106 -11.53 -32.26 19.24
CA LYS A 106 -10.92 -31.79 17.99
C LYS A 106 -11.94 -31.21 17.01
N GLY A 107 -13.25 -31.33 17.29
CA GLY A 107 -14.33 -30.93 16.39
C GLY A 107 -15.45 -31.96 16.29
N LEU A 108 -16.35 -31.75 15.33
CA LEU A 108 -17.50 -32.61 15.09
C LEU A 108 -17.13 -33.73 14.12
N VAL A 109 -17.14 -34.97 14.62
CA VAL A 109 -16.97 -36.17 13.79
C VAL A 109 -18.34 -36.53 13.21
N VAL A 110 -18.41 -36.65 11.89
CA VAL A 110 -19.65 -36.96 11.17
C VAL A 110 -19.40 -38.23 10.35
N ASN A 111 -20.26 -39.23 10.56
CA ASN A 111 -20.27 -40.48 9.82
C ASN A 111 -21.53 -40.53 8.97
N ILE A 112 -21.36 -40.53 7.66
CA ILE A 112 -22.46 -40.51 6.68
C ILE A 112 -22.45 -41.83 5.92
N THR A 113 -23.59 -42.51 5.90
CA THR A 113 -23.84 -43.71 5.10
C THR A 113 -24.92 -43.38 4.08
N PRO A 114 -24.59 -43.22 2.79
CA PRO A 114 -25.59 -42.90 1.76
C PRO A 114 -26.54 -44.06 1.50
N PRO A 115 -27.73 -43.79 0.90
CA PRO A 115 -28.71 -44.80 0.57
C PRO A 115 -28.22 -45.72 -0.56
N GLN A 116 -28.71 -46.97 -0.58
CA GLN A 116 -28.38 -47.96 -1.62
C GLN A 116 -28.87 -47.54 -3.01
N ASN A 117 -29.97 -46.78 -3.07
CA ASN A 117 -30.47 -46.19 -4.30
C ASN A 117 -29.85 -44.79 -4.49
N PRO A 118 -29.01 -44.57 -5.52
CA PRO A 118 -28.36 -43.28 -5.76
C PRO A 118 -29.34 -42.14 -6.13
N TYR A 119 -30.57 -42.48 -6.53
CA TYR A 119 -31.63 -41.50 -6.84
C TYR A 119 -32.51 -41.17 -5.62
N ALA A 120 -32.31 -41.85 -4.49
CA ALA A 120 -33.01 -41.51 -3.25
C ALA A 120 -32.43 -40.22 -2.63
N PRO A 121 -33.23 -39.47 -1.87
CA PRO A 121 -32.74 -38.29 -1.15
C PRO A 121 -31.58 -38.68 -0.24
N GLN A 122 -30.48 -37.94 -0.33
CA GLN A 122 -29.26 -38.20 0.43
C GLN A 122 -29.47 -37.78 1.89
N PRO A 123 -28.93 -38.51 2.88
CA PRO A 123 -29.01 -38.11 4.27
C PRO A 123 -28.08 -36.90 4.50
N VAL A 124 -28.57 -35.93 5.26
CA VAL A 124 -27.90 -34.63 5.42
C VAL A 124 -27.71 -34.31 6.89
N LEU A 125 -26.52 -33.85 7.24
CA LEU A 125 -26.28 -33.18 8.52
C LEU A 125 -26.50 -31.68 8.34
N VAL A 126 -27.36 -31.09 9.16
CA VAL A 126 -27.62 -29.65 9.20
C VAL A 126 -27.04 -29.06 10.48
N LEU A 127 -26.15 -28.09 10.32
CA LEU A 127 -25.57 -27.28 11.40
C LEU A 127 -26.13 -25.87 11.29
N ASN A 128 -26.93 -25.43 12.27
CA ASN A 128 -27.51 -24.09 12.27
C ASN A 128 -27.09 -23.30 13.51
N GLN A 129 -26.65 -22.07 13.33
CA GLN A 129 -26.35 -21.15 14.44
C GLN A 129 -26.85 -19.75 14.10
N SER A 130 -27.53 -19.12 15.07
CA SER A 130 -27.93 -17.71 14.98
C SER A 130 -26.90 -16.80 15.64
N PHE A 131 -26.73 -15.61 15.09
CA PHE A 131 -25.82 -14.59 15.60
C PHE A 131 -26.39 -13.20 15.34
N TYR A 132 -26.00 -12.23 16.16
CA TYR A 132 -26.42 -10.84 16.00
C TYR A 132 -25.43 -10.06 15.14
N TYR A 133 -25.94 -9.40 14.11
CA TYR A 133 -25.19 -8.49 13.25
C TYR A 133 -25.51 -7.03 13.63
N PRO A 134 -24.55 -6.25 14.16
CA PRO A 134 -24.83 -4.90 14.69
C PRO A 134 -24.69 -3.76 13.67
N TRP A 135 -24.21 -4.02 12.45
CA TRP A 135 -23.91 -2.96 11.47
C TRP A 135 -25.02 -2.81 10.43
N SER A 136 -25.01 -1.71 9.68
CA SER A 136 -25.99 -1.44 8.62
C SER A 136 -25.40 -1.57 7.21
N TYR A 137 -24.15 -2.04 7.13
CA TYR A 137 -23.40 -2.12 5.88
C TYR A 137 -22.28 -3.14 6.03
N THR A 138 -22.05 -3.98 5.02
CA THR A 138 -20.79 -4.72 4.85
C THR A 138 -20.55 -4.95 3.37
N CYS A 139 -19.28 -5.09 3.02
CA CYS A 139 -18.85 -5.31 1.65
C CYS A 139 -18.17 -6.67 1.45
N ASP A 140 -17.60 -7.28 2.50
CA ASP A 140 -17.02 -8.61 2.37
C ASP A 140 -17.16 -9.39 3.68
N PHE A 141 -17.45 -10.68 3.55
CA PHE A 141 -17.40 -11.64 4.64
C PHE A 141 -16.71 -12.92 4.19
N LYS A 142 -16.05 -13.57 5.15
CA LYS A 142 -15.37 -14.84 4.96
C LYS A 142 -15.93 -15.88 5.91
N LEU A 143 -16.53 -16.93 5.35
CA LEU A 143 -16.88 -18.13 6.09
C LEU A 143 -15.74 -19.14 5.91
N TYR A 144 -15.21 -19.63 7.03
CA TYR A 144 -14.20 -20.67 7.08
C TYR A 144 -14.85 -21.93 7.64
N LEU A 145 -14.58 -23.05 7.00
CA LEU A 145 -14.99 -24.38 7.45
C LEU A 145 -13.84 -25.34 7.17
N ASN A 146 -13.29 -25.98 8.19
CA ASN A 146 -12.28 -27.01 8.00
C ASN A 146 -12.95 -28.38 7.96
N VAL A 147 -12.75 -29.11 6.87
CA VAL A 147 -13.28 -30.47 6.72
C VAL A 147 -12.13 -31.41 6.39
N THR A 148 -11.83 -32.30 7.34
CA THR A 148 -10.75 -33.28 7.21
C THR A 148 -11.31 -34.70 7.18
N PRO A 149 -11.07 -35.48 6.11
CA PRO A 149 -11.50 -36.87 6.07
C PRO A 149 -10.72 -37.71 7.08
N LEU A 150 -11.40 -38.65 7.74
CA LEU A 150 -10.82 -39.57 8.73
C LEU A 150 -10.46 -40.94 8.11
N SER A 151 -10.93 -41.24 6.90
CA SER A 151 -10.59 -42.46 6.16
C SER A 151 -9.48 -42.22 5.14
N SER A 152 -8.59 -43.20 4.96
CA SER A 152 -7.48 -43.13 4.01
C SER A 152 -7.90 -43.26 2.53
N ASN A 153 -9.09 -43.81 2.27
CA ASN A 153 -9.63 -44.07 0.92
C ASN A 153 -10.68 -43.04 0.49
N PHE A 154 -10.54 -41.79 0.93
CA PHE A 154 -11.50 -40.73 0.65
C PHE A 154 -11.20 -40.02 -0.68
N SER A 155 -12.15 -40.01 -1.62
CA SER A 155 -12.06 -39.20 -2.83
C SER A 155 -12.73 -37.83 -2.63
N SER A 156 -12.18 -36.79 -3.26
CA SER A 156 -12.70 -35.42 -3.20
C SER A 156 -14.16 -35.27 -3.67
N ASP A 157 -14.62 -36.23 -4.45
CA ASP A 157 -15.90 -36.26 -5.17
C ASP A 157 -17.02 -36.90 -4.35
N GLU A 158 -16.68 -37.31 -3.12
CA GLU A 158 -17.58 -38.05 -2.25
C GLU A 158 -18.30 -37.15 -1.24
N LEU A 159 -17.95 -35.87 -1.15
CA LEU A 159 -18.53 -34.93 -0.19
C LEU A 159 -19.20 -33.73 -0.85
N ILE A 160 -20.38 -33.41 -0.33
CA ILE A 160 -21.18 -32.27 -0.73
C ILE A 160 -21.37 -31.42 0.52
N VAL A 161 -20.87 -30.18 0.46
CA VAL A 161 -21.04 -29.20 1.54
C VAL A 161 -21.73 -28.00 0.95
N ASN A 162 -22.88 -27.63 1.49
CA ASN A 162 -23.55 -26.36 1.18
C ASN A 162 -23.53 -25.46 2.42
N ALA A 163 -23.51 -24.15 2.19
CA ALA A 163 -23.69 -23.18 3.25
C ALA A 163 -24.75 -22.17 2.83
N PHE A 164 -25.62 -21.84 3.77
CA PHE A 164 -26.72 -20.93 3.61
C PHE A 164 -26.63 -19.85 4.68
N LEU A 165 -26.91 -18.61 4.28
CA LEU A 165 -27.02 -17.47 5.18
C LEU A 165 -28.45 -16.96 5.12
N LYS A 166 -29.11 -16.96 6.27
CA LYS A 166 -30.41 -16.33 6.43
C LYS A 166 -30.21 -14.88 6.88
N SER A 167 -30.67 -13.96 6.04
CA SER A 167 -30.71 -12.53 6.34
C SER A 167 -31.75 -12.24 7.44
N VAL A 168 -31.64 -11.06 8.04
CA VAL A 168 -32.60 -10.53 9.04
C VAL A 168 -34.03 -10.51 8.49
N ASP A 169 -34.19 -10.27 7.20
CA ASP A 169 -35.50 -10.24 6.51
C ASP A 169 -36.10 -11.64 6.28
N GLY A 170 -35.35 -12.70 6.63
CA GLY A 170 -35.78 -14.09 6.48
C GLY A 170 -35.39 -14.76 5.17
N THR A 171 -34.89 -14.01 4.19
CA THR A 171 -34.37 -14.53 2.91
C THR A 171 -33.12 -15.38 3.12
N VAL A 172 -33.05 -16.54 2.46
CA VAL A 172 -31.93 -17.48 2.55
C VAL A 172 -31.08 -17.40 1.28
N TYR A 173 -29.79 -17.17 1.47
CA TYR A 173 -28.80 -17.06 0.39
C TYR A 173 -27.88 -18.26 0.41
N HIS A 174 -27.69 -18.92 -0.72
CA HIS A 174 -26.70 -19.98 -0.86
C HIS A 174 -25.32 -19.36 -1.13
N VAL A 175 -24.31 -19.76 -0.35
CA VAL A 175 -22.97 -19.15 -0.38
C VAL A 175 -22.01 -19.88 -1.35
N LEU A 176 -22.45 -20.98 -1.99
CA LEU A 176 -21.60 -21.84 -2.86
C LEU A 176 -22.06 -21.99 -4.30
N GLY A 177 -23.15 -21.36 -4.68
CA GLY A 177 -23.74 -21.54 -6.00
C GLY A 177 -24.65 -20.37 -6.34
N PRO A 178 -24.92 -20.14 -7.63
CA PRO A 178 -25.54 -18.92 -8.16
C PRO A 178 -27.06 -18.81 -7.90
N SER A 179 -27.60 -19.43 -6.84
CA SER A 179 -29.05 -19.62 -6.65
C SER A 179 -29.55 -19.11 -5.30
N VAL A 180 -30.69 -18.40 -5.30
CA VAL A 180 -31.42 -17.95 -4.10
C VAL A 180 -32.51 -18.98 -3.79
N TYR A 181 -32.62 -19.44 -2.55
CA TYR A 181 -33.62 -20.44 -2.15
C TYR A 181 -34.50 -19.89 -1.03
N THR A 182 -35.77 -20.26 -1.03
CA THR A 182 -36.74 -19.91 0.02
C THR A 182 -36.74 -20.93 1.17
N ASP A 183 -36.13 -22.11 0.97
CA ASP A 183 -36.06 -23.20 1.95
C ASP A 183 -34.72 -23.95 1.84
N PRO A 184 -33.89 -24.00 2.90
CA PRO A 184 -32.60 -24.70 2.91
C PRO A 184 -32.72 -26.23 2.78
N THR A 185 -33.91 -26.81 2.93
CA THR A 185 -34.15 -28.26 2.81
C THR A 185 -34.55 -28.70 1.39
N SER A 186 -34.83 -27.76 0.49
CA SER A 186 -35.45 -28.05 -0.82
C SER A 186 -34.47 -28.19 -2.00
N SER A 187 -33.15 -28.17 -1.77
CA SER A 187 -32.18 -28.15 -2.88
C SER A 187 -31.98 -29.52 -3.54
N THR A 188 -32.57 -29.71 -4.72
CA THR A 188 -32.24 -30.80 -5.67
C THR A 188 -31.04 -30.47 -6.58
N GLU A 189 -30.48 -29.25 -6.51
CA GLU A 189 -29.30 -28.86 -7.28
C GLU A 189 -28.09 -28.70 -6.36
N TYR A 190 -27.35 -29.80 -6.24
CA TYR A 190 -26.09 -29.89 -5.53
C TYR A 190 -24.96 -29.45 -6.46
N TYR A 191 -24.27 -28.36 -6.15
CA TYR A 191 -23.00 -28.02 -6.81
C TYR A 191 -21.85 -28.58 -5.96
N PRO A 192 -21.29 -29.76 -6.29
CA PRO A 192 -20.23 -30.35 -5.48
C PRO A 192 -18.96 -29.50 -5.57
N LYS A 193 -18.47 -29.03 -4.43
CA LYS A 193 -17.11 -28.50 -4.33
C LYS A 193 -16.19 -29.65 -3.95
N PHE A 194 -15.44 -30.13 -4.95
CA PHE A 194 -14.50 -31.24 -4.81
C PHE A 194 -13.36 -30.89 -3.84
N LEU A 195 -13.28 -31.56 -2.69
CA LEU A 195 -12.31 -31.29 -1.62
C LEU A 195 -11.06 -32.19 -1.72
N LYS A 196 -9.88 -31.64 -2.05
CA LYS A 196 -8.61 -32.39 -1.94
C LYS A 196 -8.22 -32.62 -0.46
N SER A 197 -7.46 -33.68 -0.15
CA SER A 197 -7.10 -34.01 1.24
C SER A 197 -6.48 -32.81 1.98
N HIS A 198 -7.01 -32.50 3.18
CA HIS A 198 -6.82 -31.24 3.95
C HIS A 198 -7.47 -29.98 3.35
N SER A 199 -8.77 -30.02 3.05
CA SER A 199 -9.47 -28.87 2.50
C SER A 199 -10.01 -27.92 3.59
N TYR A 200 -9.43 -26.73 3.63
CA TYR A 200 -10.12 -25.55 4.16
C TYR A 200 -11.14 -25.08 3.11
N VAL A 201 -12.41 -24.99 3.48
CA VAL A 201 -13.41 -24.34 2.64
C VAL A 201 -13.50 -22.89 3.07
N ILE A 202 -12.93 -22.01 2.24
CA ILE A 202 -13.12 -20.56 2.37
C ILE A 202 -14.20 -20.16 1.38
N PHE A 203 -15.22 -19.51 1.92
CA PHE A 203 -16.22 -18.79 1.17
C PHE A 203 -15.93 -17.33 1.40
N ALA A 204 -15.63 -16.59 0.34
CA ALA A 204 -15.47 -15.15 0.39
C ALA A 204 -16.54 -14.57 -0.54
N SER A 205 -17.33 -13.62 -0.08
CA SER A 205 -18.35 -13.00 -0.93
C SER A 205 -17.71 -12.34 -2.17
N SER A 206 -16.44 -11.96 -2.07
CA SER A 206 -15.60 -11.48 -3.17
C SER A 206 -15.25 -12.48 -4.29
N LYS A 207 -15.60 -13.77 -4.15
CA LYS A 207 -15.32 -14.80 -5.17
C LYS A 207 -16.58 -15.52 -5.68
N ASP A 208 -17.76 -14.97 -5.41
CA ASP A 208 -19.03 -15.61 -5.76
C ASP A 208 -19.35 -15.49 -7.27
N PRO A 209 -19.77 -16.58 -7.96
CA PRO A 209 -20.27 -16.49 -9.34
C PRO A 209 -21.47 -15.55 -9.57
N PHE A 210 -22.23 -15.17 -8.52
CA PHE A 210 -23.25 -14.10 -8.58
C PHE A 210 -22.68 -12.74 -9.03
N VAL A 211 -21.37 -12.51 -8.85
CA VAL A 211 -20.67 -11.33 -9.38
C VAL A 211 -20.93 -11.17 -10.88
N ASN A 212 -20.98 -12.27 -11.64
CA ASN A 212 -21.18 -12.23 -13.09
C ASN A 212 -22.65 -12.05 -13.51
N LEU A 213 -23.62 -12.52 -12.70
CA LEU A 213 -25.05 -12.42 -13.01
C LEU A 213 -25.66 -11.07 -12.61
N LEU A 214 -25.08 -10.38 -11.61
CA LEU A 214 -25.40 -8.99 -11.29
C LEU A 214 -24.65 -8.00 -12.20
N ALA A 215 -23.50 -8.40 -12.77
CA ALA A 215 -22.75 -7.59 -13.74
C ALA A 215 -23.36 -7.55 -15.15
N THR A 216 -24.22 -8.50 -15.52
CA THR A 216 -24.93 -8.51 -16.82
C THR A 216 -26.10 -7.53 -16.90
N GLY A 217 -26.48 -6.90 -15.78
CA GLY A 217 -27.46 -5.83 -15.70
C GLY A 217 -26.82 -4.46 -15.47
N THR A 218 -25.93 -4.04 -16.38
CA THR A 218 -25.31 -2.69 -16.44
C THR A 218 -24.52 -2.23 -15.21
N ILE A 219 -23.24 -1.87 -15.44
CA ILE A 219 -22.32 -1.17 -14.52
C ILE A 219 -21.71 -2.15 -13.50
N PHE A 220 -20.38 -2.16 -13.38
CA PHE A 220 -19.53 -2.63 -12.27
C PHE A 220 -18.44 -3.64 -12.68
N PRO A 221 -17.13 -3.26 -12.59
CA PRO A 221 -16.02 -4.20 -12.75
C PRO A 221 -16.04 -5.29 -11.67
N THR A 222 -15.47 -6.45 -12.01
CA THR A 222 -15.45 -7.74 -11.30
C THR A 222 -15.14 -7.74 -9.79
N ASN A 223 -14.65 -6.63 -9.24
CA ASN A 223 -14.45 -6.45 -7.80
C ASN A 223 -15.69 -5.92 -7.04
N LEU A 224 -16.72 -5.40 -7.71
CA LEU A 224 -17.91 -4.80 -7.05
C LEU A 224 -19.08 -5.79 -6.84
N GLY A 225 -19.10 -6.92 -7.56
CA GLY A 225 -20.02 -8.01 -7.22
C GLY A 225 -19.72 -8.65 -5.85
N SER A 226 -18.53 -8.39 -5.30
CA SER A 226 -18.09 -8.85 -3.97
C SER A 226 -18.96 -8.34 -2.82
N CYS A 227 -19.44 -7.09 -2.95
CA CYS A 227 -20.31 -6.45 -1.98
C CYS A 227 -21.78 -6.83 -2.16
N GLY A 228 -22.20 -7.27 -3.35
CA GLY A 228 -23.61 -7.53 -3.66
C GLY A 228 -24.22 -8.57 -2.72
N LEU A 229 -23.58 -9.74 -2.60
CA LEU A 229 -24.05 -10.80 -1.69
C LEU A 229 -23.96 -10.36 -0.22
N ALA A 230 -22.86 -9.73 0.18
CA ALA A 230 -22.66 -9.25 1.56
C ALA A 230 -23.74 -8.24 1.95
N GLN A 231 -24.06 -7.28 1.07
CA GLN A 231 -25.12 -6.28 1.29
C GLN A 231 -26.53 -6.89 1.23
N ALA A 232 -26.75 -7.92 0.41
CA ALA A 232 -28.03 -8.62 0.36
C ALA A 232 -28.29 -9.40 1.65
N VAL A 233 -27.27 -10.10 2.17
CA VAL A 233 -27.37 -10.89 3.41
C VAL A 233 -27.42 -10.00 4.65
N PHE A 234 -26.62 -8.94 4.68
CA PHE A 234 -26.40 -8.10 5.86
C PHE A 234 -26.82 -6.65 5.63
N ARG A 235 -28.06 -6.47 5.15
CA ARG A 235 -28.61 -5.16 4.80
C ARG A 235 -28.81 -4.26 6.01
N HIS A 236 -29.33 -4.82 7.10
CA HIS A 236 -29.73 -4.10 8.31
C HIS A 236 -29.25 -4.85 9.56
N PRO A 237 -29.07 -4.15 10.70
CA PRO A 237 -28.67 -4.80 11.95
C PRO A 237 -29.81 -5.69 12.46
N GLY A 238 -29.46 -6.89 12.94
CA GLY A 238 -30.44 -7.87 13.41
C GLY A 238 -29.88 -9.27 13.58
N ASN A 239 -30.76 -10.22 13.89
CA ASN A 239 -30.40 -11.62 14.03
C ASN A 239 -30.35 -12.28 12.65
N ALA A 240 -29.18 -12.81 12.29
CA ALA A 240 -28.96 -13.64 11.12
C ALA A 240 -28.62 -15.07 11.55
N SER A 241 -28.70 -16.02 10.63
CA SER A 241 -28.27 -17.40 10.93
C SER A 241 -27.44 -18.00 9.80
N VAL A 242 -26.44 -18.81 10.16
CA VAL A 242 -25.68 -19.63 9.24
C VAL A 242 -26.19 -21.05 9.35
N SER A 243 -26.56 -21.65 8.22
CA SER A 243 -26.91 -23.07 8.12
C SER A 243 -25.93 -23.76 7.17
N ILE A 244 -25.17 -24.74 7.67
CA ILE A 244 -24.24 -25.54 6.87
C ILE A 244 -24.85 -26.93 6.74
N THR A 245 -24.97 -27.42 5.51
CA THR A 245 -25.46 -28.77 5.24
C THR A 245 -24.34 -29.62 4.67
N ILE A 246 -24.18 -30.82 5.20
CA ILE A 246 -23.14 -31.76 4.78
C ILE A 246 -23.80 -33.07 4.38
N ALA A 247 -23.53 -33.51 3.16
CA ALA A 247 -23.95 -34.79 2.60
C ALA A 247 -22.75 -35.50 1.95
N ALA A 248 -22.88 -36.80 1.69
CA ALA A 248 -21.85 -37.58 1.03
C ALA A 248 -22.48 -38.56 0.03
N THR A 249 -21.83 -38.77 -1.12
CA THR A 249 -22.28 -39.72 -2.15
C THR A 249 -21.75 -41.14 -1.92
N LYS A 250 -20.71 -41.29 -1.08
CA LYS A 250 -20.19 -42.56 -0.59
C LYS A 250 -20.07 -42.53 0.93
N LYS A 251 -19.88 -43.72 1.54
CA LYS A 251 -19.66 -43.83 2.98
C LYS A 251 -18.43 -43.02 3.38
N ALA A 252 -18.63 -42.02 4.23
CA ALA A 252 -17.59 -41.07 4.60
C ALA A 252 -17.59 -40.82 6.11
N SER A 253 -16.39 -40.78 6.67
CA SER A 253 -16.12 -40.31 8.03
C SER A 253 -15.28 -39.04 7.93
N ILE A 254 -15.81 -37.92 8.40
CA ILE A 254 -15.16 -36.61 8.33
C ILE A 254 -15.09 -35.97 9.72
N LEU A 255 -14.11 -35.11 9.90
CA LEU A 255 -13.98 -34.22 11.04
C LEU A 255 -14.20 -32.78 10.55
N VAL A 256 -15.23 -32.14 11.09
CA VAL A 256 -15.58 -30.74 10.84
C VAL A 256 -15.07 -29.91 12.02
N SER A 257 -14.30 -28.87 11.73
CA SER A 257 -13.71 -28.00 12.74
C SER A 257 -13.59 -26.56 12.26
N ASN A 258 -13.28 -25.64 13.17
CA ASN A 258 -12.94 -24.26 12.86
C ASN A 258 -13.95 -23.53 11.98
N VAL A 259 -15.24 -23.65 12.33
CA VAL A 259 -16.28 -22.85 11.70
C VAL A 259 -16.11 -21.41 12.16
N ASN A 260 -15.88 -20.50 11.23
CA ASN A 260 -15.62 -19.10 11.55
C ASN A 260 -16.25 -18.20 10.51
N LEU A 261 -17.11 -17.28 10.92
CA LEU A 261 -17.64 -16.22 10.06
C LEU A 261 -16.99 -14.91 10.45
N ARG A 262 -16.21 -14.34 9.53
CA ARG A 262 -15.54 -13.05 9.69
C ARG A 262 -16.16 -12.03 8.77
N ILE A 263 -16.49 -10.86 9.31
CA ILE A 263 -16.77 -9.68 8.51
C ILE A 263 -15.46 -8.95 8.32
N GLN A 264 -15.11 -8.68 7.07
CA GLN A 264 -14.06 -7.71 6.79
C GLN A 264 -14.65 -6.32 7.01
N GLY A 265 -14.00 -5.55 7.88
CA GLY A 265 -14.43 -4.20 8.20
C GLY A 265 -14.27 -3.28 7.01
N SER A 266 -15.20 -2.35 6.84
CA SER A 266 -15.11 -1.24 5.89
C SER A 266 -14.49 0.00 6.53
N ALA A 267 -14.08 -0.10 7.79
CA ALA A 267 -13.25 0.87 8.48
C ALA A 267 -12.05 0.17 9.14
N PHE A 268 -10.83 0.66 8.89
CA PHE A 268 -9.60 -0.02 9.29
C PHE A 268 -8.46 0.95 9.61
N GLY A 269 -7.70 0.65 10.68
CA GLY A 269 -6.43 1.30 10.98
C GLY A 269 -6.47 2.84 11.05
N VAL A 270 -5.27 3.44 10.95
CA VAL A 270 -5.09 4.90 11.02
C VAL A 270 -5.38 5.60 9.70
N LEU A 271 -5.07 4.96 8.56
CA LEU A 271 -5.25 5.53 7.22
C LEU A 271 -6.14 4.69 6.30
N GLY A 272 -6.85 3.68 6.82
CA GLY A 272 -7.70 2.84 5.97
C GLY A 272 -6.93 1.79 5.18
N THR A 273 -7.58 1.27 4.13
CA THR A 273 -7.00 0.30 3.20
C THR A 273 -7.04 0.76 1.74
N ASP A 274 -6.18 0.12 0.94
CA ASP A 274 -6.14 0.24 -0.51
C ASP A 274 -7.17 -0.67 -1.21
N ASP A 275 -7.15 -0.71 -2.54
CA ASP A 275 -8.01 -1.53 -3.39
C ASP A 275 -7.84 -3.05 -3.21
N LEU A 276 -6.74 -3.50 -2.58
CA LEU A 276 -6.46 -4.90 -2.27
C LEU A 276 -6.63 -5.22 -0.77
N GLY A 277 -7.17 -4.28 0.00
CA GLY A 277 -7.37 -4.43 1.44
C GLY A 277 -6.06 -4.42 2.24
N ARG A 278 -4.98 -3.84 1.72
CA ARG A 278 -3.69 -3.63 2.40
C ARG A 278 -3.72 -2.34 3.21
N SER A 279 -2.89 -2.24 4.24
CA SER A 279 -2.82 -1.07 5.11
C SER A 279 -2.17 0.14 4.42
N VAL A 280 -2.94 1.22 4.21
CA VAL A 280 -2.41 2.50 3.67
C VAL A 280 -1.41 3.13 4.64
N TRP A 281 -1.58 2.90 5.95
CA TRP A 281 -0.60 3.34 6.95
C TRP A 281 0.75 2.66 6.73
N SER A 282 0.77 1.35 6.47
CA SER A 282 2.02 0.65 6.19
C SER A 282 2.67 1.17 4.92
N GLN A 283 1.90 1.37 3.85
CA GLN A 283 2.37 1.98 2.60
C GLN A 283 2.96 3.37 2.83
N PHE A 284 2.30 4.21 3.61
CA PHE A 284 2.73 5.57 3.89
C PHE A 284 4.10 5.62 4.58
N VAL A 285 4.28 4.78 5.61
CA VAL A 285 5.50 4.79 6.43
C VAL A 285 6.67 4.12 5.70
N TYR A 286 6.43 2.99 5.02
CA TYR A 286 7.47 2.37 4.18
C TYR A 286 7.79 3.21 2.94
N GLY A 287 6.80 3.86 2.35
CA GLY A 287 6.94 4.76 1.20
C GLY A 287 7.84 5.96 1.50
N ALA A 288 7.80 6.48 2.73
CA ALA A 288 8.69 7.54 3.17
C ALA A 288 10.17 7.17 3.01
N ARG A 289 10.55 5.90 3.22
CA ARG A 289 11.94 5.45 3.07
C ARG A 289 12.45 5.62 1.66
N VAL A 290 11.65 5.16 0.69
CA VAL A 290 12.02 5.15 -0.72
C VAL A 290 12.04 6.57 -1.26
N SER A 291 10.97 7.33 -1.04
CA SER A 291 10.88 8.72 -1.54
C SER A 291 11.95 9.63 -0.91
N LEU A 292 12.26 9.48 0.38
CA LEU A 292 13.37 10.23 1.00
C LEU A 292 14.72 9.79 0.46
N ALA A 293 14.98 8.48 0.35
CA ALA A 293 16.27 7.98 -0.10
C ALA A 293 16.56 8.40 -1.54
N VAL A 294 15.61 8.17 -2.46
CA VAL A 294 15.79 8.50 -3.89
C VAL A 294 15.91 10.01 -4.08
N GLY A 295 14.96 10.79 -3.56
CA GLY A 295 14.94 12.24 -3.76
C GLY A 295 16.15 12.95 -3.13
N LEU A 296 16.52 12.59 -1.90
CA LEU A 296 17.65 13.22 -1.21
C LEU A 296 18.99 12.84 -1.84
N VAL A 297 19.22 11.56 -2.12
CA VAL A 297 20.50 11.09 -2.67
C VAL A 297 20.69 11.62 -4.09
N ALA A 298 19.66 11.60 -4.93
CA ALA A 298 19.75 12.16 -6.28
C ALA A 298 20.08 13.65 -6.26
N ALA A 299 19.42 14.43 -5.38
CA ALA A 299 19.70 15.85 -5.24
C ALA A 299 21.13 16.12 -4.73
N LEU A 300 21.62 15.35 -3.75
CA LEU A 300 22.98 15.48 -3.25
C LEU A 300 24.01 15.21 -4.35
N ILE A 301 23.82 14.16 -5.14
CA ILE A 301 24.71 13.84 -6.26
C ILE A 301 24.66 14.98 -7.30
N ALA A 302 23.47 15.47 -7.66
CA ALA A 302 23.33 16.57 -8.61
C ALA A 302 24.04 17.85 -8.12
N VAL A 303 23.89 18.19 -6.84
CA VAL A 303 24.57 19.35 -6.23
C VAL A 303 26.08 19.16 -6.26
N VAL A 304 26.59 17.97 -5.93
CA VAL A 304 28.03 17.67 -5.96
C VAL A 304 28.58 17.80 -7.38
N ILE A 305 27.95 17.15 -8.36
CA ILE A 305 28.37 17.22 -9.77
C ILE A 305 28.35 18.67 -10.25
N GLY A 306 27.25 19.39 -10.01
CA GLY A 306 27.10 20.78 -10.44
C GLY A 306 28.15 21.69 -9.81
N THR A 307 28.42 21.51 -8.52
CA THR A 307 29.44 22.29 -7.81
C THR A 307 30.83 22.01 -8.38
N LEU A 308 31.19 20.74 -8.61
CA LEU A 308 32.49 20.37 -9.18
C LEU A 308 32.67 20.93 -10.59
N VAL A 309 31.68 20.76 -11.46
CA VAL A 309 31.73 21.27 -12.84
C VAL A 309 31.82 22.80 -12.84
N GLY A 310 31.02 23.49 -12.02
CA GLY A 310 31.04 24.95 -11.91
C GLY A 310 32.37 25.50 -11.37
N LEU A 311 32.98 24.83 -10.38
CA LEU A 311 34.30 25.19 -9.84
C LEU A 311 35.39 25.06 -10.91
N VAL A 312 35.43 23.93 -11.60
CA VAL A 312 36.45 23.65 -12.63
C VAL A 312 36.29 24.63 -13.80
N ALA A 313 35.07 24.76 -14.34
CA ALA A 313 34.80 25.66 -15.45
C ALA A 313 35.13 27.12 -15.10
N GLY A 314 34.66 27.61 -13.95
CA GLY A 314 34.88 29.01 -13.54
C GLY A 314 36.34 29.33 -13.22
N TYR A 315 37.07 28.42 -12.58
CA TYR A 315 38.45 28.68 -12.15
C TYR A 315 39.46 28.48 -13.27
N VAL A 316 39.40 27.36 -13.99
CA VAL A 316 40.39 27.01 -15.03
C VAL A 316 40.24 27.94 -16.24
N GLY A 317 39.01 28.28 -16.63
CA GLY A 317 38.74 29.15 -17.77
C GLY A 317 39.14 28.55 -19.12
N GLY A 318 39.17 29.39 -20.15
CA GLY A 318 39.62 29.02 -21.50
C GLY A 318 38.78 27.91 -22.13
N LEU A 319 39.46 26.94 -22.75
CA LEU A 319 38.81 25.87 -23.51
C LEU A 319 38.03 24.87 -22.61
N VAL A 320 38.48 24.66 -21.38
CA VAL A 320 37.78 23.79 -20.41
C VAL A 320 36.43 24.38 -20.03
N ASP A 321 36.40 25.69 -19.77
CA ASP A 321 35.17 26.42 -19.49
C ASP A 321 34.20 26.37 -20.67
N GLU A 322 34.68 26.69 -21.87
CA GLU A 322 33.87 26.67 -23.10
C GLU A 322 33.26 25.29 -23.36
N LEU A 323 34.04 24.20 -23.23
CA LEU A 323 33.53 22.84 -23.44
C LEU A 323 32.50 22.43 -22.37
N LEU A 324 32.80 22.66 -21.09
CA LEU A 324 31.90 22.30 -20.00
C LEU A 324 30.61 23.10 -20.05
N MET A 325 30.68 24.40 -20.35
CA MET A 325 29.49 25.25 -20.47
C MET A 325 28.70 24.95 -21.73
N ARG A 326 29.33 24.67 -22.89
CA ARG A 326 28.61 24.19 -24.08
C ARG A 326 27.85 22.89 -23.81
N PHE A 327 28.48 21.94 -23.12
CA PHE A 327 27.80 20.69 -22.75
C PHE A 327 26.64 20.94 -21.78
N THR A 328 26.86 21.79 -20.78
CA THR A 328 25.83 22.20 -19.80
C THR A 328 24.65 22.88 -20.49
N ASP A 329 24.92 23.79 -21.41
CA ASP A 329 23.93 24.56 -22.16
C ASP A 329 23.13 23.64 -23.09
N PHE A 330 23.80 22.71 -23.78
CA PHE A 330 23.15 21.67 -24.57
C PHE A 330 22.22 20.79 -23.72
N MET A 331 22.66 20.37 -22.54
CA MET A 331 21.82 19.58 -21.64
C MET A 331 20.60 20.36 -21.12
N LEU A 332 20.72 21.68 -20.91
CA LEU A 332 19.61 22.54 -20.46
C LEU A 332 18.55 22.80 -21.52
N THR A 333 18.86 22.62 -22.82
CA THR A 333 17.84 22.74 -23.87
C THR A 333 16.93 21.51 -23.96
N ILE A 334 17.34 20.38 -23.37
CA ILE A 334 16.57 19.15 -23.35
C ILE A 334 15.46 19.26 -22.30
N PRO A 335 14.18 19.06 -22.66
CA PRO A 335 13.09 19.01 -21.70
C PRO A 335 13.27 17.81 -20.75
N PHE A 336 13.59 18.08 -19.49
CA PHE A 336 13.96 17.06 -18.49
C PHE A 336 12.91 15.94 -18.39
N LEU A 337 11.65 16.27 -18.10
CA LEU A 337 10.61 15.26 -17.87
C LEU A 337 10.35 14.41 -19.13
N PRO A 338 10.07 14.99 -20.32
CA PRO A 338 9.90 14.20 -21.55
C PRO A 338 11.09 13.29 -21.86
N PHE A 339 12.32 13.78 -21.67
CA PHE A 339 13.51 12.99 -21.97
C PHE A 339 13.66 11.79 -21.04
N VAL A 340 13.49 12.00 -19.73
CA VAL A 340 13.56 10.91 -18.73
C VAL A 340 12.46 9.88 -18.96
N LEU A 341 11.25 10.31 -19.32
CA LEU A 341 10.14 9.40 -19.67
C LEU A 341 10.47 8.53 -20.89
N ILE A 342 11.00 9.13 -21.97
CA ILE A 342 11.41 8.38 -23.16
C ILE A 342 12.51 7.36 -22.81
N LEU A 343 13.47 7.75 -21.97
CA LEU A 343 14.55 6.84 -21.60
C LEU A 343 14.02 5.66 -20.77
N LEU A 344 13.12 5.93 -19.82
CA LEU A 344 12.50 4.88 -19.01
C LEU A 344 11.60 3.95 -19.85
N THR A 345 10.85 4.48 -20.81
CA THR A 345 10.04 3.64 -21.72
C THR A 345 10.93 2.78 -22.61
N ILE A 346 12.02 3.31 -23.16
CA ILE A 346 12.97 2.52 -23.96
C ILE A 346 13.55 1.38 -23.11
N ILE A 347 13.95 1.66 -21.87
CA ILE A 347 14.51 0.64 -20.98
C ILE A 347 13.48 -0.46 -20.69
N GLN A 348 12.21 -0.10 -20.45
CA GLN A 348 11.12 -1.07 -20.24
C GLN A 348 10.84 -1.88 -21.51
N VAL A 349 10.72 -1.24 -22.68
CA VAL A 349 10.41 -1.91 -23.97
C VAL A 349 11.55 -2.82 -24.42
N ALA A 350 12.80 -2.41 -24.22
CA ALA A 350 13.98 -3.20 -24.55
C ALA A 350 14.19 -4.40 -23.60
N GLN A 351 13.33 -4.57 -22.58
CA GLN A 351 13.41 -5.64 -21.58
C GLN A 351 14.80 -5.74 -20.94
N ILE A 352 15.48 -4.59 -20.80
CA ILE A 352 16.78 -4.54 -20.14
C ILE A 352 16.55 -4.94 -18.70
N ARG A 353 17.26 -5.99 -18.25
CA ARG A 353 17.10 -6.53 -16.90
C ARG A 353 17.60 -5.54 -15.87
N ILE A 354 16.72 -4.68 -15.39
CA ILE A 354 16.97 -3.76 -14.30
C ILE A 354 16.83 -4.51 -12.97
N VAL A 355 17.83 -4.39 -12.10
CA VAL A 355 17.79 -5.00 -10.76
C VAL A 355 16.95 -4.15 -9.80
N ASN A 356 16.93 -2.82 -9.97
CA ASN A 356 16.16 -1.90 -9.14
C ASN A 356 15.75 -0.65 -9.95
N GLN A 357 14.46 -0.48 -10.21
CA GLN A 357 13.93 0.62 -11.03
C GLN A 357 14.05 1.99 -10.33
N GLU A 358 13.91 2.02 -9.00
CA GLU A 358 14.11 3.23 -8.19
C GLU A 358 15.55 3.74 -8.27
N PHE A 359 16.52 2.83 -8.38
CA PHE A 359 17.93 3.20 -8.58
C PHE A 359 18.17 3.83 -9.96
N VAL A 360 17.47 3.37 -11.00
CA VAL A 360 17.52 4.00 -12.33
C VAL A 360 16.94 5.41 -12.25
N ILE A 361 15.76 5.58 -11.63
CA ILE A 361 15.16 6.91 -11.42
C ILE A 361 16.14 7.83 -10.69
N LEU A 362 16.76 7.37 -9.60
CA LEU A 362 17.77 8.11 -8.85
C LEU A 362 18.92 8.60 -9.75
N ILE A 363 19.51 7.71 -10.56
CA ILE A 363 20.60 8.05 -11.48
C ILE A 363 20.16 9.08 -12.50
N LEU A 364 18.97 8.91 -13.10
CA LEU A 364 18.46 9.84 -14.10
C LEU A 364 18.25 11.23 -13.49
N ILE A 365 17.64 11.31 -12.32
CA ILE A 365 17.49 12.60 -11.63
C ILE A 365 18.87 13.23 -11.35
N ALA A 366 19.83 12.44 -10.85
CA ALA A 366 21.16 12.93 -10.53
C ALA A 366 21.95 13.47 -11.74
N ILE A 367 21.95 12.73 -12.85
CA ILE A 367 22.71 13.07 -14.07
C ILE A 367 22.06 14.22 -14.84
N PHE A 368 20.75 14.41 -14.72
CA PHE A 368 20.03 15.42 -15.50
C PHE A 368 19.61 16.66 -14.70
N SER A 369 20.00 16.80 -13.42
CA SER A 369 19.61 17.95 -12.57
C SER A 369 20.75 18.86 -12.10
N TRP A 370 22.00 18.64 -12.52
CA TRP A 370 23.18 19.37 -12.02
C TRP A 370 23.53 20.65 -12.79
N GLN A 371 23.01 20.81 -14.00
CA GLN A 371 23.44 21.79 -15.00
C GLN A 371 23.20 23.23 -14.55
N GLY A 372 22.01 23.51 -14.00
CA GLY A 372 21.67 24.83 -13.46
C GLY A 372 22.62 25.23 -12.31
N ILE A 373 22.95 24.27 -11.45
CA ILE A 373 23.87 24.46 -10.33
C ILE A 373 25.28 24.78 -10.84
N ALA A 374 25.76 24.05 -11.86
CA ALA A 374 27.07 24.33 -12.46
C ALA A 374 27.18 25.76 -12.99
N ARG A 375 26.15 26.25 -13.69
CA ARG A 375 26.13 27.62 -14.23
C ARG A 375 26.14 28.67 -13.11
N ILE A 376 25.37 28.46 -12.04
CA ILE A 376 25.30 29.36 -10.88
C ILE A 376 26.63 29.37 -10.10
N ILE A 377 27.22 28.20 -9.85
CA ILE A 377 28.51 28.12 -9.15
C ILE A 377 29.62 28.73 -10.00
N ARG A 378 29.64 28.47 -11.31
CA ARG A 378 30.60 29.08 -12.23
C ARG A 378 30.58 30.60 -12.16
N SER A 379 29.41 31.24 -12.24
CA SER A 379 29.32 32.70 -12.23
C SER A 379 29.89 33.29 -10.93
N GLN A 380 29.65 32.64 -9.80
CA GLN A 380 30.21 33.04 -8.51
C GLN A 380 31.73 32.83 -8.45
N VAL A 381 32.23 31.73 -9.02
CA VAL A 381 33.66 31.43 -9.07
C VAL A 381 34.41 32.45 -9.92
N LEU A 382 33.83 32.88 -11.05
CA LEU A 382 34.40 33.95 -11.88
C LEU A 382 34.57 35.26 -11.11
N SER A 383 33.67 35.58 -10.18
CA SER A 383 33.83 36.75 -9.31
C SER A 383 34.88 36.53 -8.20
N ILE A 384 34.92 35.34 -7.60
CA ILE A 384 35.83 35.05 -6.48
C ILE A 384 37.28 34.95 -6.95
N LYS A 385 37.54 34.39 -8.14
CA LYS A 385 38.91 34.16 -8.63
C LYS A 385 39.70 35.46 -8.86
N GLU A 386 39.01 36.58 -9.05
CA GLU A 386 39.58 37.93 -9.24
C GLU A 386 39.80 38.66 -7.90
N ARG A 387 39.54 38.03 -6.75
CA ARG A 387 39.72 38.68 -5.44
C ARG A 387 41.20 38.70 -5.02
N PRO A 388 41.66 39.75 -4.31
CA PRO A 388 43.08 39.92 -3.93
C PRO A 388 43.69 38.75 -3.16
N PHE A 389 42.92 38.04 -2.32
CA PHE A 389 43.44 36.89 -1.58
C PHE A 389 43.75 35.68 -2.49
N VAL A 390 43.04 35.54 -3.61
CA VAL A 390 43.32 34.49 -4.60
C VAL A 390 44.58 34.85 -5.38
N GLU A 391 44.72 36.11 -5.78
CA GLU A 391 45.90 36.62 -6.47
C GLU A 391 47.16 36.49 -5.59
N ALA A 392 47.08 36.87 -4.31
CA ALA A 392 48.15 36.67 -3.35
C ALA A 392 48.53 35.19 -3.18
N SER A 393 47.54 34.29 -3.12
CA SER A 393 47.80 32.85 -3.04
C SER A 393 48.50 32.32 -4.30
N LYS A 394 48.18 32.84 -5.49
CA LYS A 394 48.87 32.48 -6.73
C LYS A 394 50.31 32.99 -6.73
N ALA A 395 50.55 34.22 -6.27
CA ALA A 395 51.90 34.80 -6.18
C ALA A 395 52.82 34.00 -5.24
N LEU A 396 52.25 33.36 -4.22
CA LEU A 396 52.95 32.44 -3.30
C LEU A 396 53.19 31.03 -3.89
N GLY A 397 52.81 30.78 -5.15
CA GLY A 397 53.04 29.50 -5.83
C GLY A 397 52.03 28.40 -5.49
N ALA A 398 50.86 28.73 -4.93
CA ALA A 398 49.84 27.72 -4.64
C ALA A 398 49.30 27.05 -5.91
N SER A 399 49.12 25.73 -5.87
CA SER A 399 48.55 24.98 -6.99
C SER A 399 47.07 25.31 -7.22
N SER A 400 46.60 25.13 -8.45
CA SER A 400 45.19 25.32 -8.82
C SER A 400 44.23 24.54 -7.91
N ALA A 401 44.55 23.28 -7.62
CA ALA A 401 43.75 22.47 -6.72
C ALA A 401 43.73 23.04 -5.29
N HIS A 402 44.89 23.50 -4.79
CA HIS A 402 44.95 24.16 -3.48
C HIS A 402 44.04 25.38 -3.43
N ILE A 403 44.07 26.23 -4.46
CA ILE A 403 43.25 27.44 -4.53
C ILE A 403 41.75 27.09 -4.59
N ILE A 404 41.36 26.12 -5.41
CA ILE A 404 39.96 25.68 -5.52
C ILE A 404 39.45 25.20 -4.16
N TRP A 405 40.11 24.22 -3.54
CA TRP A 405 39.60 23.58 -2.32
C TRP A 405 39.76 24.43 -1.06
N ARG A 406 40.83 25.24 -0.97
CA ARG A 406 41.14 26.01 0.23
C ARG A 406 40.54 27.42 0.22
N HIS A 407 40.44 28.04 -0.96
CA HIS A 407 40.04 29.44 -1.08
C HIS A 407 38.70 29.61 -1.78
N ILE A 408 38.43 28.93 -2.90
CA ILE A 408 37.21 29.19 -3.69
C ILE A 408 36.01 28.44 -3.15
N LEU A 409 36.12 27.12 -2.99
CA LEU A 409 35.02 26.26 -2.54
C LEU A 409 34.40 26.78 -1.23
N PRO A 410 35.17 27.07 -0.15
CA PRO A 410 34.60 27.56 1.10
C PRO A 410 33.83 28.88 0.93
N ASN A 411 34.21 29.74 -0.01
CA ASN A 411 33.53 31.00 -0.29
C ASN A 411 32.24 30.82 -1.12
N VAL A 412 32.09 29.73 -1.88
CA VAL A 412 30.84 29.41 -2.61
C VAL A 412 29.91 28.46 -1.84
N MET A 413 30.36 27.83 -0.76
CA MET A 413 29.56 26.87 0.00
C MET A 413 28.20 27.44 0.43
N GLY A 414 28.13 28.73 0.77
CA GLY A 414 26.86 29.35 1.13
C GLY A 414 25.82 29.28 0.00
N LEU A 415 26.26 29.52 -1.23
CA LEU A 415 25.44 29.42 -2.44
C LEU A 415 25.10 27.95 -2.76
N VAL A 416 26.05 27.03 -2.55
CA VAL A 416 25.82 25.57 -2.71
C VAL A 416 24.70 25.11 -1.77
N TYR A 417 24.75 25.51 -0.50
CA TYR A 417 23.74 25.13 0.49
C TYR A 417 22.35 25.72 0.17
N ALA A 418 22.30 26.98 -0.28
CA ALA A 418 21.05 27.60 -0.70
C ALA A 418 20.43 26.87 -1.92
N ASN A 419 21.25 26.50 -2.91
CA ASN A 419 20.77 25.72 -4.07
C ASN A 419 20.31 24.32 -3.68
N MET A 420 21.04 23.63 -2.81
CA MET A 420 20.66 22.29 -2.31
C MET A 420 19.24 22.30 -1.72
N ALA A 421 18.88 23.35 -0.99
CA ALA A 421 17.55 23.49 -0.40
C ALA A 421 16.40 23.64 -1.42
N LEU A 422 16.70 24.03 -2.66
CA LEU A 422 15.76 24.10 -3.78
C LEU A 422 15.77 22.82 -4.62
N THR A 423 16.94 22.23 -4.80
CA THR A 423 17.14 21.00 -5.59
C THR A 423 16.50 19.79 -4.92
N VAL A 424 16.59 19.67 -3.59
CA VAL A 424 16.03 18.51 -2.87
C VAL A 424 14.50 18.39 -3.04
N PRO A 425 13.68 19.43 -2.78
CA PRO A 425 12.24 19.40 -3.09
C PRO A 425 11.95 19.03 -4.54
N SER A 426 12.71 19.60 -5.47
CA SER A 426 12.52 19.38 -6.91
C SER A 426 12.76 17.92 -7.27
N ALA A 427 13.83 17.31 -6.74
CA ALA A 427 14.15 15.90 -6.95
C ALA A 427 13.10 14.95 -6.35
N ILE A 428 12.59 15.26 -5.14
CA ILE A 428 11.51 14.48 -4.50
C ILE A 428 10.22 14.55 -5.36
N LEU A 429 9.86 15.75 -5.84
CA LEU A 429 8.70 15.93 -6.70
C LEU A 429 8.86 15.18 -8.03
N ILE A 430 10.05 15.19 -8.63
CA ILE A 430 10.34 14.45 -9.85
C ILE A 430 10.25 12.94 -9.62
N GLU A 431 10.83 12.40 -8.54
CA GLU A 431 10.69 10.97 -8.21
C GLU A 431 9.22 10.60 -8.08
N ALA A 432 8.47 11.35 -7.27
CA ALA A 432 7.05 11.12 -7.06
C ALA A 432 6.24 11.22 -8.36
N ALA A 433 6.58 12.15 -9.25
CA ALA A 433 5.93 12.30 -10.55
C ALA A 433 6.22 11.12 -11.48
N LEU A 434 7.46 10.64 -11.53
CA LEU A 434 7.84 9.50 -12.36
C LEU A 434 7.18 8.21 -11.87
N THR A 435 7.18 7.97 -10.56
CA THR A 435 6.53 6.78 -9.98
C THR A 435 5.00 6.89 -10.02
N PHE A 436 4.44 8.09 -9.91
CA PHE A 436 3.02 8.36 -10.16
C PHE A 436 2.60 7.99 -11.59
N LEU A 437 3.43 8.31 -12.59
CA LEU A 437 3.22 7.97 -14.00
C LEU A 437 3.44 6.48 -14.33
N GLY A 438 3.72 5.64 -13.32
CA GLY A 438 3.88 4.19 -13.50
C GLY A 438 5.30 3.74 -13.87
N PHE A 439 6.30 4.61 -13.72
CA PHE A 439 7.71 4.25 -13.95
C PHE A 439 8.45 3.80 -12.68
N GLY A 440 7.77 3.62 -11.55
CA GLY A 440 8.34 2.98 -10.36
C GLY A 440 8.32 1.45 -10.45
N ASP A 441 8.99 0.79 -9.49
CA ASP A 441 8.87 -0.67 -9.34
C ASP A 441 7.53 -1.02 -8.66
N PRO A 442 6.65 -1.84 -9.25
CA PRO A 442 5.38 -2.23 -8.63
C PRO A 442 5.54 -3.05 -7.33
N ASN A 443 6.73 -3.61 -7.09
CA ASN A 443 7.08 -4.35 -5.87
C ASN A 443 7.77 -3.47 -4.82
N ILE A 444 7.80 -2.16 -5.02
CA ILE A 444 8.32 -1.20 -4.04
C ILE A 444 7.27 -0.10 -3.86
N ILE A 445 6.96 0.22 -2.61
CA ILE A 445 6.06 1.34 -2.31
C ILE A 445 6.91 2.59 -2.08
N SER A 446 6.64 3.64 -2.87
CA SER A 446 7.02 5.04 -2.65
C SER A 446 5.75 5.91 -2.53
N TRP A 447 5.87 7.16 -2.09
CA TRP A 447 4.70 8.05 -2.04
C TRP A 447 4.10 8.33 -3.43
N GLY A 448 4.92 8.35 -4.49
CA GLY A 448 4.40 8.48 -5.85
C GLY A 448 3.66 7.23 -6.33
N THR A 449 4.15 6.02 -5.99
CA THR A 449 3.40 4.77 -6.30
C THR A 449 2.04 4.72 -5.59
N MET A 450 1.95 5.22 -4.35
CA MET A 450 0.66 5.32 -3.64
C MET A 450 -0.31 6.23 -4.38
N LEU A 451 0.17 7.37 -4.89
CA LEU A 451 -0.64 8.28 -5.69
C LEU A 451 -1.08 7.63 -7.02
N SER A 452 -0.19 6.86 -7.66
CA SER A 452 -0.50 6.12 -8.90
C SER A 452 -1.63 5.12 -8.68
N ASN A 453 -1.50 4.28 -7.65
CA ASN A 453 -2.47 3.24 -7.33
C ASN A 453 -3.82 3.84 -6.91
N ALA A 454 -3.80 4.94 -6.15
CA ALA A 454 -4.99 5.68 -5.81
C ALA A 454 -5.67 6.27 -7.06
N GLN A 455 -4.92 6.88 -7.99
CA GLN A 455 -5.48 7.43 -9.23
C GLN A 455 -6.12 6.35 -10.11
N ALA A 456 -5.45 5.21 -10.28
CA ALA A 456 -6.00 4.07 -11.01
C ALA A 456 -7.34 3.62 -10.39
N SER A 457 -7.42 3.61 -9.06
CA SER A 457 -8.63 3.25 -8.33
C SER A 457 -9.75 4.29 -8.42
N LEU A 458 -9.43 5.59 -8.32
CA LEU A 458 -10.38 6.70 -8.50
C LEU A 458 -11.05 6.62 -9.88
N THR A 459 -10.25 6.32 -10.91
CA THR A 459 -10.70 6.24 -12.31
C THR A 459 -11.55 5.00 -12.56
N ALA A 460 -11.15 3.84 -12.00
CA ALA A 460 -11.83 2.58 -12.23
C ALA A 460 -13.12 2.39 -11.42
N GLN A 461 -13.19 2.96 -10.21
CA GLN A 461 -14.25 2.63 -9.24
C GLN A 461 -15.15 3.81 -8.86
N HIS A 462 -14.90 5.03 -9.39
CA HIS A 462 -15.62 6.27 -9.03
C HIS A 462 -15.70 6.55 -7.51
N ALA A 463 -14.88 5.89 -6.69
CA ALA A 463 -14.87 6.03 -5.25
C ALA A 463 -13.94 7.20 -4.86
N PHE A 464 -14.39 8.10 -3.99
CA PHE A 464 -13.54 9.18 -3.49
C PHE A 464 -12.64 8.68 -2.33
N VAL A 465 -11.44 8.18 -2.66
CA VAL A 465 -10.52 7.50 -1.72
C VAL A 465 -9.52 8.47 -1.07
N TRP A 466 -10.02 9.50 -0.39
CA TRP A 466 -9.20 10.60 0.16
C TRP A 466 -8.10 10.16 1.13
N TRP A 467 -8.35 9.10 1.91
CA TRP A 467 -7.38 8.58 2.87
C TRP A 467 -6.15 7.95 2.20
N TRP A 468 -6.23 7.58 0.93
CA TRP A 468 -5.12 6.96 0.21
C TRP A 468 -4.24 7.99 -0.49
N PHE A 469 -4.82 8.98 -1.17
CA PHE A 469 -4.04 9.97 -1.94
C PHE A 469 -3.64 11.22 -1.13
N LEU A 470 -4.43 11.66 -0.14
CA LEU A 470 -4.09 12.88 0.63
C LEU A 470 -2.82 12.71 1.48
N PRO A 471 -2.61 11.60 2.23
CA PRO A 471 -1.42 11.47 3.06
C PRO A 471 -0.10 11.58 2.29
N PRO A 472 0.16 10.84 1.19
CA PRO A 472 1.41 10.99 0.45
C PRO A 472 1.55 12.39 -0.17
N GLY A 473 0.46 12.98 -0.69
CA GLY A 473 0.49 14.34 -1.24
C GLY A 473 0.86 15.42 -0.22
N ILE A 474 0.24 15.37 0.97
CA ILE A 474 0.55 16.28 2.08
C ILE A 474 1.99 16.06 2.55
N ALA A 475 2.45 14.81 2.65
CA ALA A 475 3.81 14.52 3.08
C ALA A 475 4.87 15.08 2.12
N ILE A 476 4.67 14.92 0.81
CA ILE A 476 5.55 15.51 -0.22
C ILE A 476 5.58 17.03 -0.09
N ALA A 477 4.41 17.68 0.09
CA ALA A 477 4.30 19.13 0.21
C ALA A 477 4.99 19.66 1.48
N VAL A 478 4.72 19.05 2.63
CA VAL A 478 5.28 19.45 3.93
C VAL A 478 6.79 19.23 3.96
N LEU A 479 7.27 18.10 3.41
CA LEU A 479 8.70 17.82 3.30
C LEU A 479 9.40 18.81 2.36
N SER A 480 8.80 19.10 1.20
CA SER A 480 9.31 20.10 0.25
C SER A 480 9.42 21.49 0.91
N MET A 481 8.37 21.90 1.62
CA MET A 481 8.34 23.16 2.36
C MET A 481 9.44 23.22 3.43
N ALA A 482 9.72 22.11 4.11
CA ALA A 482 10.76 22.04 5.13
C ALA A 482 12.15 22.36 4.57
N PHE A 483 12.51 21.80 3.42
CA PHE A 483 13.77 22.11 2.76
C PHE A 483 13.83 23.56 2.27
N ILE A 484 12.73 24.11 1.75
CA ILE A 484 12.66 25.53 1.36
C ILE A 484 12.91 26.44 2.58
N PHE A 485 12.32 26.15 3.74
CA PHE A 485 12.55 26.92 4.97
C PHE A 485 13.99 26.84 5.47
N ILE A 486 14.62 25.67 5.33
CA ILE A 486 16.04 25.48 5.60
C ILE A 486 16.86 26.38 4.66
N GLY A 487 16.55 26.38 3.36
CA GLY A 487 17.21 27.20 2.34
C GLY A 487 17.16 28.69 2.61
N PHE A 488 15.97 29.23 2.89
CA PHE A 488 15.81 30.65 3.21
C PHE A 488 16.58 31.06 4.47
N SER A 489 16.60 30.20 5.48
CA SER A 489 17.37 30.47 6.70
C SER A 489 18.87 30.47 6.45
N LEU A 490 19.34 29.53 5.63
CA LEU A 490 20.74 29.47 5.23
C LEU A 490 21.13 30.73 4.44
N ASP A 491 20.35 31.10 3.44
CA ASP A 491 20.62 32.28 2.62
C ASP A 491 20.63 33.58 3.47
N ALA A 492 19.68 33.75 4.39
CA ALA A 492 19.65 34.91 5.29
C ALA A 492 20.90 35.04 6.19
N ILE A 493 21.48 33.92 6.63
CA ILE A 493 22.68 33.91 7.48
C ILE A 493 23.93 34.15 6.64
N LEU A 494 23.98 33.58 5.44
CA LEU A 494 25.14 33.60 4.56
C LEU A 494 25.24 34.89 3.73
N ASN A 495 24.12 35.57 3.47
CA ASN A 495 24.05 36.86 2.80
C ASN A 495 23.62 37.99 3.76
N PRO A 496 24.57 38.59 4.51
CA PRO A 496 24.26 39.63 5.52
C PRO A 496 23.67 40.93 4.94
N LYS A 497 23.70 41.12 3.62
CA LYS A 497 23.06 42.28 2.95
C LYS A 497 21.52 42.22 3.04
N LEU A 498 20.92 41.03 3.19
CA LEU A 498 19.47 40.86 3.35
C LEU A 498 18.97 41.19 4.77
N ARG A 499 19.87 41.32 5.75
CA ARG A 499 19.55 41.58 7.17
C ARG A 499 19.27 43.07 7.48
N LYS A 500 19.46 43.98 6.51
CA LYS A 500 19.35 45.44 6.70
C LYS A 500 18.04 46.07 6.19
N ARG A 501 17.03 45.27 5.85
CA ARG A 501 15.65 45.71 5.64
C ARG A 501 14.75 44.89 6.55
#